data_AF-A0A969H0S1-F1
#
_entry.id   AF-A0A969H0S1-F1
#
_cell.length_a   1.000
_cell.length_b   1.000
_cell.length_c   1.000
_cell.angle_alpha   90.00
_cell.angle_beta   90.00
_cell.angle_gamma   90.00
#
_symmetry.space_group_name_H-M   'P 1'
#
loop_
_entity.id
_entity.type
_entity.pdbx_description
1 polymer ?
#
loop_
_entity_poly.entity_id
_entity_poly.type
_entity_poly.pdbx_seq_one_letter_code
_entity_poly.pdbx_strand_id
1 'polypeptide(L)'
;MVDHYKYVLNRIGLACLGKRDRMKQDLGKAGTHLPTHLLNQIMDGYRGFAGVLAIALILSFAFKTTAFAQIWLLPLIFASPIHALVELPEHWGCTHTQSDCLENTRTILPSRFMEWFTNGNCWHVEHHYNPAVPIEQLSTFHHQLSPRIKFLNNGYGAFYAEFFQAMFRKQANAYER
;
A
#
# COMPACT_ATOMS: atom_id res chain seq x y z
N MET A 1 10.27 0.50 6.24
CA MET A 1 10.27 1.10 4.88
C MET A 1 11.48 0.67 4.06
N VAL A 2 12.73 0.85 4.53
CA VAL A 2 13.94 0.45 3.77
C VAL A 2 13.96 -1.04 3.40
N ASP A 3 13.55 -1.91 4.33
CA ASP A 3 13.55 -3.36 4.05
C ASP A 3 12.56 -3.75 2.96
N HIS A 4 11.43 -3.03 2.83
CA HIS A 4 10.49 -3.22 1.73
C HIS A 4 11.17 -3.02 0.37
N TYR A 5 11.94 -1.93 0.21
CA TYR A 5 12.68 -1.69 -1.03
C TYR A 5 13.75 -2.75 -1.30
N LYS A 6 14.43 -3.26 -0.25
CA LYS A 6 15.36 -4.39 -0.39
C LYS A 6 14.66 -5.64 -0.92
N TYR A 7 13.47 -5.96 -0.41
CA TYR A 7 12.68 -7.10 -0.90
C TYR A 7 12.29 -6.93 -2.37
N VAL A 8 11.83 -5.74 -2.76
CA VAL A 8 11.45 -5.47 -4.16
C VAL A 8 12.65 -5.61 -5.09
N LEU A 9 13.80 -5.02 -4.74
CA LEU A 9 15.03 -5.14 -5.53
C LEU A 9 15.52 -6.59 -5.61
N ASN A 10 15.43 -7.35 -4.51
CA ASN A 10 15.74 -8.77 -4.51
C ASN A 10 14.84 -9.54 -5.49
N ARG A 11 13.53 -9.32 -5.45
CA ARG A 11 12.57 -9.98 -6.36
C ARG A 11 12.79 -9.64 -7.83
N ILE A 12 13.11 -8.37 -8.12
CA ILE A 12 13.55 -7.95 -9.47
C ILE A 12 14.78 -8.76 -9.89
N GLY A 13 15.80 -8.84 -9.04
CA GLY A 13 17.01 -9.63 -9.31
C GLY A 13 16.71 -11.11 -9.54
N LEU A 14 15.89 -11.74 -8.68
CA LEU A 14 15.47 -13.14 -8.83
C LEU A 14 14.72 -13.37 -10.15
N ALA A 15 13.83 -12.44 -10.53
CA ALA A 15 13.09 -12.51 -11.78
C ALA A 15 14.01 -12.42 -13.00
N CYS A 16 14.91 -11.42 -13.04
CA CYS A 16 15.86 -11.22 -14.14
C CYS A 16 16.86 -12.39 -14.26
N LEU A 17 17.29 -12.98 -13.14
CA LEU A 17 18.19 -14.14 -13.11
C LEU A 17 17.46 -15.48 -13.31
N GLY A 18 16.13 -15.48 -13.45
CA GLY A 18 15.35 -16.71 -13.65
C GLY A 18 15.29 -17.65 -12.43
N LYS A 19 15.57 -17.15 -11.22
CA LYS A 19 15.66 -17.96 -9.99
C LYS A 19 14.28 -18.28 -9.40
N ARG A 20 13.52 -19.16 -10.08
CA ARG A 20 12.13 -19.54 -9.74
C ARG A 20 11.94 -20.06 -8.32
N ASP A 21 12.79 -21.00 -7.87
CA ASP A 21 12.61 -21.62 -6.55
C ASP A 21 12.85 -20.63 -5.40
N ARG A 22 13.86 -19.77 -5.57
CA ARG A 22 14.12 -18.66 -4.64
C ARG A 22 12.97 -17.65 -4.65
N MET A 23 12.40 -17.37 -5.81
CA MET A 23 11.23 -16.49 -5.92
C MET A 23 10.03 -17.07 -5.17
N LYS A 24 9.75 -18.38 -5.32
CA LYS A 24 8.70 -19.06 -4.53
C LYS A 24 8.96 -18.98 -3.03
N GLN A 25 10.20 -19.19 -2.61
CA GLN A 25 10.59 -19.09 -1.21
C GLN A 25 10.36 -17.67 -0.66
N ASP A 26 10.72 -16.63 -1.42
CA ASP A 26 10.60 -15.23 -1.04
C ASP A 26 9.14 -14.73 -0.99
N LEU A 27 8.22 -15.41 -1.69
CA LEU A 27 6.77 -15.19 -1.61
C LEU A 27 6.14 -15.83 -0.36
N GLY A 28 6.90 -16.58 0.44
CA GLY A 28 6.43 -17.21 1.67
C GLY A 28 5.24 -18.16 1.42
N LYS A 29 4.20 -18.04 2.26
CA LYS A 29 2.98 -18.89 2.15
C LYS A 29 2.29 -18.80 0.79
N ALA A 30 2.34 -17.63 0.14
CA ALA A 30 1.76 -17.44 -1.18
C ALA A 30 2.51 -18.22 -2.27
N GLY A 31 3.81 -18.51 -2.07
CA GLY A 31 4.64 -19.24 -3.03
C GLY A 31 4.49 -20.77 -2.98
N THR A 32 4.03 -21.33 -1.85
CA THR A 32 4.02 -22.78 -1.59
C THR A 32 3.21 -23.59 -2.60
N HIS A 33 2.05 -23.06 -3.02
CA HIS A 33 1.15 -23.72 -3.96
C HIS A 33 0.97 -22.94 -5.26
N LEU A 34 1.89 -22.00 -5.55
CA LEU A 34 1.75 -21.11 -6.69
C LEU A 34 1.93 -21.86 -8.02
N PRO A 35 0.92 -21.90 -8.90
CA PRO A 35 1.03 -22.47 -10.23
C PRO A 35 2.16 -21.81 -11.03
N THR A 36 2.87 -22.60 -11.83
CA THR A 36 4.03 -22.14 -12.61
C THR A 36 3.68 -20.97 -13.56
N HIS A 37 2.48 -20.97 -14.15
CA HIS A 37 2.07 -19.87 -15.04
C HIS A 37 1.91 -18.55 -14.29
N LEU A 38 1.33 -18.55 -13.07
CA LEU A 38 1.24 -17.36 -12.23
C LEU A 38 2.63 -16.90 -11.75
N LEU A 39 3.52 -17.83 -11.39
CA LEU A 39 4.90 -17.47 -11.06
C LEU A 39 5.59 -16.77 -12.23
N ASN A 40 5.43 -17.29 -13.45
CA ASN A 40 6.01 -16.65 -14.64
C ASN A 40 5.39 -15.26 -14.86
N GLN A 41 4.07 -15.09 -14.72
CA GLN A 41 3.42 -13.77 -14.81
C GLN A 41 3.99 -12.77 -13.79
N ILE A 42 4.18 -13.19 -12.53
CA ILE A 42 4.81 -12.34 -11.50
C ILE A 42 6.24 -11.97 -11.89
N MET A 43 7.04 -12.95 -12.33
CA MET A 43 8.42 -12.71 -12.75
C MET A 43 8.49 -11.78 -13.97
N ASP A 44 7.58 -11.95 -14.93
CA ASP A 44 7.50 -11.10 -16.12
C ASP A 44 7.05 -9.69 -15.77
N GLY A 45 6.17 -9.52 -14.77
CA GLY A 45 5.86 -8.21 -14.19
C GLY A 45 7.09 -7.52 -13.62
N TYR A 46 7.90 -8.22 -12.82
CA TYR A 46 9.15 -7.67 -12.29
C TYR A 46 10.18 -7.35 -13.39
N ARG A 47 10.30 -8.20 -14.41
CA ARG A 47 11.18 -7.95 -15.57
C ARG A 47 10.73 -6.76 -16.39
N GLY A 48 9.43 -6.66 -16.67
CA GLY A 48 8.84 -5.54 -17.38
C GLY A 48 9.07 -4.23 -16.65
N PHE A 49 8.82 -4.22 -15.33
CA PHE A 49 9.11 -3.06 -14.49
C PHE A 49 10.60 -2.67 -14.53
N ALA A 50 11.51 -3.64 -14.37
CA ALA A 50 12.94 -3.38 -14.46
C ALA A 50 13.35 -2.86 -15.86
N GLY A 51 12.74 -3.40 -16.92
CA GLY A 51 12.95 -2.95 -18.29
C GLY A 51 12.53 -1.50 -18.51
N VAL A 52 11.35 -1.11 -18.01
CA VAL A 52 10.87 0.28 -18.09
C VAL A 52 11.84 1.23 -17.37
N LEU A 53 12.29 0.88 -16.16
CA LEU A 53 13.25 1.69 -15.41
C LEU A 53 14.60 1.79 -16.13
N ALA A 54 15.09 0.67 -16.68
CA ALA A 54 16.35 0.64 -17.42
C ALA A 54 16.26 1.49 -18.70
N ILE A 55 15.17 1.40 -19.46
CA ILE A 55 14.94 2.22 -20.64
C ILE A 55 14.90 3.70 -20.27
N ALA A 56 14.12 4.08 -19.25
CA ALA A 56 14.02 5.47 -18.81
C ALA A 56 15.38 6.04 -18.35
N LEU A 57 16.19 5.23 -17.67
CA LEU A 57 17.55 5.59 -17.28
C LEU A 57 18.48 5.76 -18.49
N ILE A 58 18.48 4.80 -19.43
CA ILE A 58 19.29 4.85 -20.66
C ILE A 58 18.92 6.08 -21.50
N LEU A 59 17.62 6.36 -21.69
CA LEU A 59 17.17 7.54 -22.42
C LEU A 59 17.61 8.83 -21.71
N SER A 60 17.53 8.89 -20.38
CA SER A 60 18.01 10.07 -19.64
C SER A 60 19.49 10.32 -19.87
N PHE A 61 20.33 9.27 -19.85
CA PHE A 61 21.75 9.40 -20.18
C PHE A 61 22.00 9.77 -21.64
N ALA A 62 21.33 9.10 -22.58
CA ALA A 62 21.49 9.33 -24.02
C ALA A 62 21.15 10.78 -24.41
N PHE A 63 20.09 11.35 -23.83
CA PHE A 63 19.68 12.73 -24.04
C PHE A 63 20.32 13.72 -23.07
N LYS A 64 21.22 13.28 -22.17
CA LYS A 64 21.89 14.11 -21.14
C LYS A 64 20.90 14.90 -20.27
N THR A 65 19.77 14.28 -19.90
CA THR A 65 18.74 14.89 -19.07
C THR A 65 18.73 14.27 -17.67
N THR A 66 18.16 14.98 -16.70
CA THR A 66 17.88 14.48 -15.35
C THR A 66 16.43 13.99 -15.21
N ALA A 67 15.73 13.75 -16.33
CA ALA A 67 14.31 13.45 -16.37
C ALA A 67 13.94 12.23 -15.50
N PHE A 68 14.71 11.14 -15.57
CA PHE A 68 14.49 9.97 -14.70
C PHE A 68 14.53 10.33 -13.21
N ALA A 69 15.49 11.17 -12.80
CA ALA A 69 15.58 11.59 -11.40
C ALA A 69 14.42 12.51 -11.00
N GLN A 70 14.04 13.46 -11.85
CA GLN A 70 13.01 14.45 -11.56
C GLN A 70 11.59 13.89 -11.60
N ILE A 71 11.30 12.96 -12.51
CA ILE A 71 9.95 12.42 -12.74
C ILE A 71 9.71 11.16 -11.89
N TRP A 72 10.77 10.45 -11.50
CA TRP A 72 10.63 9.18 -10.78
C TRP A 72 11.27 9.18 -9.39
N LEU A 73 12.59 9.39 -9.28
CA LEU A 73 13.28 9.29 -7.99
C LEU A 73 12.82 10.35 -6.99
N LEU A 74 12.71 11.60 -7.43
CA LEU A 74 12.34 12.70 -6.55
C LEU A 74 10.90 12.57 -6.06
N PRO A 75 9.88 12.31 -6.91
CA PRO A 75 8.52 12.03 -6.44
C PRO A 75 8.45 10.84 -5.50
N LEU A 76 9.23 9.77 -5.72
CA LEU A 76 9.22 8.59 -4.84
C LEU A 76 9.64 8.94 -3.40
N ILE A 77 10.62 9.83 -3.22
CA ILE A 77 11.10 10.27 -1.90
C ILE A 77 9.99 10.96 -1.12
N PHE A 78 9.14 11.75 -1.78
CA PHE A 78 8.04 12.46 -1.14
C PHE A 78 6.77 11.62 -1.04
N ALA A 79 6.45 10.85 -2.09
CA ALA A 79 5.25 10.03 -2.15
C ALA A 79 5.29 8.90 -1.11
N SER A 80 6.46 8.32 -0.83
CA SER A 80 6.56 7.20 0.12
C SER A 80 6.11 7.54 1.55
N PRO A 81 6.60 8.61 2.21
CA PRO A 81 6.10 8.99 3.53
C PRO A 81 4.66 9.47 3.49
N ILE A 82 4.24 10.20 2.44
CA ILE A 82 2.84 10.65 2.30
C ILE A 82 1.89 9.45 2.18
N HIS A 83 2.23 8.47 1.35
CA HIS A 83 1.48 7.24 1.19
C HIS A 83 1.42 6.47 2.50
N ALA A 84 2.54 6.34 3.22
CA ALA A 84 2.53 5.72 4.55
C ALA A 84 1.57 6.42 5.53
N LEU A 85 1.40 7.74 5.45
CA LEU A 85 0.40 8.47 6.25
C LEU A 85 -1.03 8.22 5.77
N VAL A 86 -1.25 8.08 4.47
CA VAL A 86 -2.57 7.77 3.91
C VAL A 86 -3.04 6.35 4.30
N GLU A 87 -2.13 5.38 4.32
CA GLU A 87 -2.42 3.95 4.55
C GLU A 87 -2.43 3.55 6.03
N LEU A 88 -1.64 4.20 6.88
CA LEU A 88 -1.56 3.89 8.31
C LEU A 88 -2.96 3.78 8.99
N PRO A 89 -3.93 4.66 8.72
CA PRO A 89 -5.25 4.61 9.34
C PRO A 89 -6.05 3.34 9.06
N GLU A 90 -5.84 2.71 7.92
CA GLU A 90 -6.67 1.60 7.43
C GLU A 90 -6.73 0.42 8.39
N HIS A 91 -5.60 0.09 9.01
CA HIS A 91 -5.47 -1.12 9.81
C HIS A 91 -5.00 -0.86 11.24
N TRP A 92 -4.54 0.35 11.54
CA TRP A 92 -4.03 0.66 12.87
C TRP A 92 -5.16 0.60 13.91
N GLY A 93 -4.96 -0.19 14.96
CA GLY A 93 -5.96 -0.39 16.02
C GLY A 93 -7.19 -1.21 15.59
N CYS A 94 -7.23 -1.72 14.37
CA CYS A 94 -8.28 -2.64 13.90
C CYS A 94 -8.02 -4.06 14.41
N THR A 95 -8.99 -4.96 14.24
CA THR A 95 -8.88 -6.34 14.73
C THR A 95 -7.90 -7.13 13.84
N HIS A 96 -6.75 -7.55 14.37
CA HIS A 96 -5.69 -8.19 13.57
C HIS A 96 -5.84 -9.71 13.37
N THR A 97 -6.73 -10.38 14.10
CA THR A 97 -6.86 -11.84 14.10
C THR A 97 -7.96 -12.38 13.18
N GLN A 98 -8.74 -11.50 12.56
CA GLN A 98 -9.86 -11.89 11.71
C GLN A 98 -9.58 -11.58 10.24
N SER A 99 -10.07 -12.44 9.35
CA SER A 99 -10.04 -12.22 7.89
C SER A 99 -11.17 -11.32 7.39
N ASP A 100 -12.10 -10.91 8.25
CA ASP A 100 -13.23 -10.06 7.87
C ASP A 100 -12.79 -8.61 7.70
N CYS A 101 -12.90 -8.10 6.47
CA CYS A 101 -12.62 -6.71 6.14
C CYS A 101 -13.42 -5.70 6.97
N LEU A 102 -14.64 -6.05 7.41
CA LEU A 102 -15.48 -5.16 8.20
C LEU A 102 -14.92 -4.88 9.60
N GLU A 103 -14.07 -5.78 10.11
CA GLU A 103 -13.46 -5.68 11.44
C GLU A 103 -11.95 -5.44 11.42
N ASN A 104 -11.27 -5.75 10.32
CA ASN A 104 -9.82 -5.62 10.21
C ASN A 104 -9.36 -4.40 9.39
N THR A 105 -10.29 -3.68 8.77
CA THR A 105 -10.04 -2.44 8.01
C THR A 105 -10.88 -1.27 8.53
N ARG A 106 -10.57 -0.05 8.09
CA ARG A 106 -11.19 1.20 8.54
C ARG A 106 -11.52 2.11 7.37
N THR A 107 -12.69 2.74 7.43
CA THR A 107 -13.06 3.83 6.53
C THR A 107 -12.77 5.18 7.18
N ILE A 108 -12.15 6.09 6.44
CA ILE A 108 -11.94 7.48 6.85
C ILE A 108 -12.91 8.34 6.06
N LEU A 109 -13.94 8.90 6.69
CA LEU A 109 -14.88 9.79 6.01
C LEU A 109 -14.14 11.02 5.48
N PRO A 110 -14.00 11.16 4.14
CA PRO A 110 -13.15 12.18 3.57
C PRO A 110 -13.93 13.49 3.33
N SER A 111 -13.22 14.61 3.26
CA SER A 111 -13.71 15.76 2.50
C SER A 111 -13.57 15.48 1.00
N ARG A 112 -14.26 16.23 0.14
CA ARG A 112 -14.09 16.10 -1.33
C ARG A 112 -12.63 16.20 -1.77
N PHE A 113 -11.85 17.06 -1.11
CA PHE A 113 -10.42 17.19 -1.39
C PHE A 113 -9.64 15.93 -0.98
N MET A 114 -9.90 15.39 0.22
CA MET A 114 -9.21 14.19 0.68
C MET A 114 -9.59 12.95 -0.13
N GLU A 115 -10.84 12.85 -0.57
CA GLU A 115 -11.30 11.77 -1.45
C GLU A 115 -10.56 11.80 -2.80
N TRP A 116 -10.42 12.98 -3.40
CA TRP A 116 -9.61 13.17 -4.61
C TRP A 116 -8.12 12.90 -4.36
N PHE A 117 -7.56 13.47 -3.29
CA PHE A 117 -6.13 13.37 -2.97
C PHE A 117 -5.70 11.94 -2.70
N THR A 118 -6.52 11.17 -1.99
CA THR A 118 -6.28 9.76 -1.68
C THR A 118 -6.76 8.83 -2.78
N ASN A 119 -7.34 9.36 -3.86
CA ASN A 119 -7.90 8.60 -4.96
C ASN A 119 -8.84 7.48 -4.47
N GLY A 120 -9.73 7.82 -3.53
CA GLY A 120 -10.72 6.92 -2.94
C GLY A 120 -10.19 5.91 -1.92
N ASN A 121 -8.89 5.90 -1.61
CA ASN A 121 -8.30 5.01 -0.62
C ASN A 121 -8.88 5.19 0.80
N CYS A 122 -9.45 6.36 1.08
CA CYS A 122 -10.21 6.63 2.30
C CYS A 122 -11.44 5.70 2.50
N TRP A 123 -11.95 5.10 1.42
CA TRP A 123 -13.05 4.12 1.42
C TRP A 123 -12.52 2.67 1.41
N HIS A 124 -11.63 2.38 2.35
CA HIS A 124 -10.87 1.13 2.32
C HIS A 124 -11.71 -0.12 2.62
N VAL A 125 -12.64 -0.02 3.58
CA VAL A 125 -13.53 -1.14 3.92
C VAL A 125 -14.41 -1.47 2.71
N GLU A 126 -14.91 -0.44 2.03
CA GLU A 126 -15.73 -0.56 0.83
C GLU A 126 -14.98 -1.28 -0.29
N HIS A 127 -13.73 -0.86 -0.54
CA HIS A 127 -12.87 -1.50 -1.54
C HIS A 127 -12.58 -2.96 -1.20
N HIS A 128 -12.22 -3.25 0.05
CA HIS A 128 -11.95 -4.62 0.47
C HIS A 128 -13.19 -5.52 0.48
N TYR A 129 -14.35 -4.96 0.81
CA TYR A 129 -15.61 -5.69 0.81
C TYR A 129 -16.04 -6.06 -0.61
N ASN A 130 -15.86 -5.15 -1.58
CA ASN A 130 -16.11 -5.43 -2.99
C ASN A 130 -15.14 -4.69 -3.92
N PRO A 131 -14.00 -5.31 -4.29
CA PRO A 131 -12.99 -4.69 -5.16
C PRO A 131 -13.47 -4.43 -6.59
N ALA A 132 -14.63 -4.98 -6.98
CA ALA A 132 -15.22 -4.75 -8.30
C ALA A 132 -15.99 -3.42 -8.39
N VAL A 133 -16.27 -2.76 -7.26
CA VAL A 133 -16.90 -1.43 -7.27
C VAL A 133 -15.90 -0.40 -7.78
N PRO A 134 -16.25 0.40 -8.82
CA PRO A 134 -15.39 1.48 -9.29
C PRO A 134 -15.09 2.50 -8.18
N ILE A 135 -13.88 3.05 -8.17
CA ILE A 135 -13.38 3.95 -7.10
C ILE A 135 -14.33 5.14 -6.89
N GLU A 136 -14.83 5.72 -7.98
CA GLU A 136 -15.75 6.85 -7.98
C GLU A 136 -17.13 6.53 -7.39
N GLN A 137 -17.48 5.25 -7.23
CA GLN A 137 -18.73 4.79 -6.66
C GLN A 137 -18.60 4.33 -5.20
N LEU A 138 -17.39 4.28 -4.64
CA LEU A 138 -17.16 3.79 -3.27
C LEU A 138 -17.90 4.62 -2.22
N SER A 139 -17.96 5.95 -2.39
CA SER A 139 -18.76 6.85 -1.56
C SER A 139 -20.26 6.51 -1.60
N THR A 140 -20.80 6.17 -2.78
CA THR A 140 -22.19 5.74 -2.89
C THR A 140 -22.41 4.38 -2.23
N PHE A 141 -21.46 3.46 -2.43
CA PHE A 141 -21.50 2.13 -1.85
C PHE A 141 -21.39 2.15 -0.31
N HIS A 142 -20.64 3.10 0.24
CA HIS A 142 -20.54 3.33 1.69
C HIS A 142 -21.90 3.43 2.36
N HIS A 143 -22.90 4.09 1.75
CA HIS A 143 -24.23 4.22 2.35
C HIS A 143 -24.93 2.87 2.59
N GLN A 144 -24.62 1.85 1.79
CA GLN A 144 -25.17 0.51 1.94
C GLN A 144 -24.39 -0.32 2.97
N LEU A 145 -23.08 -0.04 3.09
CA LEU A 145 -22.15 -0.84 3.88
C LEU A 145 -21.94 -0.29 5.30
N SER A 146 -22.04 1.03 5.49
CA SER A 146 -21.67 1.73 6.72
C SER A 146 -22.27 1.19 8.01
N PRO A 147 -23.52 0.64 8.05
CA PRO A 147 -24.06 0.06 9.28
C PRO A 147 -23.29 -1.17 9.79
N ARG A 148 -22.45 -1.78 8.94
CA ARG A 148 -21.67 -3.00 9.23
C ARG A 148 -20.21 -2.72 9.51
N ILE A 149 -19.74 -1.49 9.29
CA ILE A 149 -18.33 -1.12 9.42
C ILE A 149 -18.01 -0.91 10.90
N LYS A 150 -17.02 -1.64 11.42
CA LYS A 150 -16.64 -1.57 12.83
C LYS A 150 -15.75 -0.37 13.16
N PHE A 151 -14.83 -0.03 12.25
CA PHE A 151 -13.87 1.04 12.44
C PHE A 151 -14.08 2.15 11.42
N LEU A 152 -14.38 3.35 11.92
CA LEU A 152 -14.64 4.53 11.10
C LEU A 152 -14.20 5.79 11.82
N ASN A 153 -13.57 6.74 11.10
CA ASN A 153 -13.28 8.07 11.64
C ASN A 153 -13.81 9.17 10.73
N ASN A 154 -14.20 10.29 11.36
CA ASN A 154 -14.56 11.52 10.66
C ASN A 154 -13.31 12.29 10.23
N GLY A 155 -12.69 11.85 9.13
CA GLY A 155 -11.50 12.45 8.54
C GLY A 155 -10.17 12.01 9.18
N TYR A 156 -9.09 12.25 8.44
CA TYR A 156 -7.72 11.88 8.83
C TYR A 156 -7.28 12.58 10.13
N GLY A 157 -7.71 13.83 10.36
CA GLY A 157 -7.37 14.56 11.57
C GLY A 157 -7.90 13.90 12.85
N ALA A 158 -9.13 13.39 12.82
CA ALA A 158 -9.72 12.66 13.94
C ALA A 158 -8.93 11.38 14.25
N PHE A 159 -8.59 10.62 13.20
CA PHE A 159 -7.74 9.44 13.34
C PHE A 159 -6.38 9.78 13.97
N TYR A 160 -5.68 10.79 13.44
CA TYR A 160 -4.34 11.13 13.93
C TYR A 160 -4.34 11.66 15.36
N ALA A 161 -5.38 12.39 15.76
CA ALA A 161 -5.57 12.79 17.15
C ALA A 161 -5.67 11.56 18.08
N GLU A 162 -6.49 10.57 17.72
CA GLU A 162 -6.60 9.30 18.46
C GLU A 162 -5.28 8.53 18.49
N PHE A 163 -4.62 8.41 17.34
CA PHE A 163 -3.34 7.72 17.19
C PHE A 163 -2.26 8.32 18.12
N PHE A 164 -2.05 9.63 18.06
CA PHE A 164 -1.02 10.28 18.88
C PHE A 164 -1.38 10.25 20.37
N GLN A 165 -2.65 10.42 20.73
CA GLN A 165 -3.09 10.27 22.12
C GLN A 165 -2.79 8.86 22.66
N ALA A 166 -3.06 7.82 21.88
CA ALA A 166 -2.78 6.44 22.29
C ALA A 166 -1.27 6.18 22.43
N MET A 167 -0.47 6.71 21.51
CA MET A 167 0.99 6.60 21.55
C MET A 167 1.58 7.27 22.80
N PHE A 168 1.15 8.50 23.11
CA PHE A 168 1.65 9.22 24.28
C PHE A 168 1.15 8.64 25.60
N ARG A 169 -0.11 8.18 25.68
CA ARG A 169 -0.60 7.44 26.87
C ARG A 169 0.19 6.16 27.12
N LYS A 170 0.52 5.41 26.07
CA LYS A 170 1.32 4.18 26.18
C LYS A 170 2.75 4.47 26.68
N GLN A 171 3.35 5.58 26.23
CA GLN A 171 4.67 6.00 26.69
C GLN A 171 4.66 6.43 28.16
N ALA A 172 3.66 7.21 28.60
CA ALA A 172 3.52 7.60 30.01
C ALA A 172 3.42 6.37 30.93
N ASN A 173 2.55 5.41 30.59
CA ASN A 173 2.36 4.16 31.35
C ASN A 173 3.58 3.21 31.32
N ALA A 174 4.54 3.42 30.42
CA ALA A 174 5.78 2.66 30.33
C ALA A 174 6.93 3.33 31.11
N TYR A 175 6.84 4.63 31.40
CA TYR A 175 7.80 5.36 32.21
C TYR A 175 7.48 5.29 33.72
N GLU A 176 6.21 5.06 34.08
CA GLU A 176 5.75 4.87 35.47
C GLU A 176 5.96 3.43 36.02
N ARG A 177 6.59 2.54 35.25
CA ARG A 177 6.98 1.17 35.67
C ARG A 177 8.49 1.04 35.72
#